data_AF-A0A7X8DJT3-F1
#
_entry.id   AF-A0A7X8DJT3-F1
#
_cell.length_a   1.000
_cell.length_b   1.000
_cell.length_c   1.000
_cell.angle_alpha   90.00
_cell.angle_beta   90.00
_cell.angle_gamma   90.00
#
_symmetry.space_group_name_H-M   'P 1'
#
loop_
_entity.id
_entity.type
_entity.pdbx_description
1 polymer ?
#
loop_
_entity_poly.entity_id
_entity_poly.type
_entity_poly.pdbx_seq_one_letter_code
_entity_poly.pdbx_strand_id
1 'polypeptide(L)' 'EEKQEELGASFEESEFGVMVVGMMDYIVDADKQEFFHIAINGEDAMTGIKEIPLVDGDVYRFELANY' A
#
# COMPACT_ATOMS: atom_id res chain seq x y z
N GLU A 1 14.47 6.01 -0.47
CA GLU A 1 13.17 6.19 0.22
C GLU A 1 12.94 7.68 0.46
N GLU A 2 12.41 8.42 -0.50
CA GLU A 2 11.90 9.76 -0.20
C GLU A 2 10.48 9.58 0.34
N LYS A 3 10.22 10.07 1.57
CA LYS A 3 8.92 10.12 2.27
C LYS A 3 8.46 8.93 3.12
N GLN A 4 9.27 7.90 3.33
CA GLN A 4 8.89 6.80 4.23
C GLN A 4 8.61 7.29 5.67
N GLU A 5 9.45 8.19 6.19
CA GLU A 5 9.24 8.82 7.51
C GLU A 5 8.03 9.76 7.53
N GLU A 6 7.73 10.44 6.42
CA GLU A 6 6.65 11.42 6.33
C GLU A 6 5.27 10.75 6.23
N LEU A 7 5.22 9.58 5.57
CA LEU A 7 4.01 8.76 5.44
C LEU A 7 3.87 7.74 6.57
N GLY A 8 4.87 7.55 7.43
CA GLY A 8 4.87 6.51 8.48
C GLY A 8 4.61 5.11 7.92
N ALA A 9 5.10 4.82 6.71
CA ALA A 9 4.76 3.60 6.00
C ALA A 9 5.51 2.39 6.60
N SER A 10 4.77 1.33 6.89
CA SER A 10 5.30 0.04 7.36
C SER A 10 4.98 -1.06 6.36
N PHE A 11 5.93 -1.95 6.14
CA PHE A 11 5.85 -2.99 5.11
C PHE A 11 6.07 -4.37 5.71
N GLU A 12 5.40 -5.37 5.13
CA GLU A 12 5.56 -6.77 5.49
C GLU A 12 5.79 -7.62 4.22
N GLU A 13 6.69 -8.59 4.32
CA GLU A 13 6.90 -9.58 3.25
C GLU A 13 5.86 -10.70 3.39
N SER A 14 5.14 -10.98 2.31
CA SER A 14 4.18 -12.07 2.22
C SER A 14 4.47 -12.99 1.04
N GLU A 15 3.74 -14.10 0.94
CA GLU A 15 3.80 -15.01 -0.21
C GLU A 15 3.39 -14.33 -1.53
N PHE A 16 2.70 -13.19 -1.45
CA PHE A 16 2.26 -12.38 -2.59
C PHE A 16 3.16 -11.16 -2.86
N GLY A 17 4.30 -11.06 -2.17
CA GLY A 17 5.22 -9.93 -2.25
C GLY A 17 5.11 -8.97 -1.07
N VAL A 18 5.74 -7.80 -1.21
CA VAL A 18 5.77 -6.78 -0.15
C VAL A 18 4.46 -6.00 -0.11
N MET A 19 3.78 -6.06 1.04
CA MET A 19 2.53 -5.35 1.31
C MET A 19 2.76 -4.13 2.19
N VAL A 20 1.85 -3.16 2.13
CA VAL A 20 1.77 -2.06 3.09
C VAL A 20 0.89 -2.51 4.25
N VAL A 21 1.41 -2.49 5.47
CA VAL A 21 0.70 -2.87 6.70
C VAL A 21 0.50 -1.69 7.65
N GLY A 22 1.14 -0.56 7.37
CA GLY A 22 0.92 0.67 8.13
C GLY A 22 1.16 1.93 7.31
N MET A 23 0.43 2.99 7.62
CA MET A 23 0.57 4.33 7.03
C MET A 23 -0.07 5.38 7.96
N MET A 24 0.55 6.56 8.08
CA MET A 24 0.09 7.69 8.90
C MET A 24 -0.31 7.29 10.32
N ASP A 25 0.57 6.56 11.01
CA ASP A 25 0.36 6.03 12.38
C ASP A 25 -0.78 5.02 12.53
N TYR A 26 -1.37 4.55 11.43
CA TYR A 26 -2.33 3.45 11.41
C TYR A 26 -1.66 2.15 11.02
N ILE A 27 -1.99 1.05 11.72
CA ILE A 27 -1.57 -0.31 11.39
C ILE A 27 -2.83 -1.13 11.13
N VAL A 28 -2.82 -1.91 10.06
CA VAL A 28 -3.96 -2.75 9.68
C VAL A 28 -4.27 -3.77 10.77
N ASP A 29 -5.56 -3.94 11.06
CA ASP A 29 -6.05 -4.95 11.99
C ASP A 29 -6.46 -6.23 11.25
N ALA A 30 -5.64 -7.28 11.40
CA ALA A 30 -5.88 -8.57 10.80
C ALA A 30 -7.18 -9.24 11.31
N ASP A 31 -7.60 -8.98 12.56
CA ASP A 31 -8.84 -9.52 13.11
C ASP A 31 -10.08 -8.85 12.46
N LYS A 32 -9.91 -7.65 11.91
CA LYS A 32 -10.92 -6.94 11.12
C LYS A 32 -10.76 -7.13 9.62
N GLN A 33 -9.84 -7.98 9.19
CA GLN A 33 -9.52 -8.23 7.77
C GLN A 33 -9.17 -6.94 7.02
N GLU A 34 -8.50 -6.01 7.71
CA GLU A 34 -8.09 -4.75 7.12
C GLU A 34 -6.85 -4.91 6.25
N PHE A 35 -6.79 -4.12 5.18
CA PHE A 35 -5.65 -4.04 4.30
C PHE A 35 -5.60 -2.67 3.63
N PHE A 36 -4.41 -2.28 3.16
CA PHE A 36 -4.28 -1.13 2.28
C PHE A 36 -4.51 -1.58 0.83
N HIS A 37 -5.64 -1.18 0.27
CA HIS A 37 -5.94 -1.30 -1.15
C HIS A 37 -5.14 -0.25 -1.93
N ILE A 38 -4.58 -0.66 -3.06
CA ILE A 38 -3.72 0.18 -3.90
C ILE A 38 -4.32 0.23 -5.28
N ALA A 39 -4.58 1.45 -5.76
CA ALA A 39 -5.07 1.71 -7.10
C ALA A 39 -4.16 2.67 -7.85
N ILE A 40 -3.94 2.41 -9.13
CA ILE A 40 -3.16 3.25 -10.04
C ILE A 40 -4.12 3.73 -11.12
N ASN A 41 -4.30 5.05 -11.24
CA ASN A 41 -5.24 5.65 -12.19
C ASN A 41 -6.69 5.11 -12.07
N GLY A 42 -7.06 4.62 -10.88
CA GLY A 42 -8.38 4.04 -10.60
C GLY A 42 -8.51 2.54 -10.89
N GLU A 43 -7.44 1.87 -11.33
CA GLU A 43 -7.40 0.43 -11.52
C GLU A 43 -6.64 -0.26 -10.39
N ASP A 44 -7.07 -1.45 -9.99
CA ASP A 44 -6.43 -2.22 -8.93
C ASP A 44 -4.99 -2.57 -9.28
N ALA A 45 -4.08 -2.33 -8.33
CA ALA A 45 -2.70 -2.75 -8.49
C ALA A 45 -2.61 -4.29 -8.50
N MET A 46 -2.00 -4.82 -9.56
CA MET A 46 -1.81 -6.26 -9.75
C MET A 46 -0.46 -6.77 -9.22
N THR A 47 0.41 -5.86 -8.78
CA THR A 47 1.76 -6.16 -8.28
C THR A 47 1.99 -5.50 -6.92
N GLY A 48 2.95 -6.03 -6.15
CA GLY A 48 3.31 -5.47 -4.85
C GLY A 48 3.97 -4.10 -4.96
N ILE A 49 4.03 -3.35 -3.86
CA ILE A 49 4.48 -1.95 -3.84
C ILE A 49 5.91 -1.71 -4.33
N LYS A 50 6.77 -2.73 -4.28
CA LYS A 50 8.14 -2.66 -4.81
C LYS A 50 8.23 -2.82 -6.33
N GLU A 51 7.18 -3.36 -6.95
CA GLU A 51 7.15 -3.69 -8.39
C GLU A 51 6.32 -2.70 -9.20
N ILE A 52 5.50 -1.87 -8.55
CA ILE A 52 4.73 -0.83 -9.21
C ILE A 52 5.70 0.25 -9.75
N PRO A 53 5.79 0.45 -11.08
CA PRO A 53 6.61 1.51 -11.63
C PRO A 53 6.01 2.87 -11.29
N LEU A 54 6.86 3.83 -10.93
CA LEU A 54 6.45 5.23 -10.79
C LEU A 54 6.51 5.91 -12.16
N VAL A 55 5.35 6.33 -12.66
CA VAL A 55 5.19 6.99 -13.94
C VAL A 55 4.69 8.41 -13.71
N ASP A 56 5.29 9.37 -14.40
CA ASP A 56 4.86 10.77 -14.31
C ASP A 56 3.42 10.93 -14.82
N GLY A 57 2.61 11.66 -14.05
CA GLY A 57 1.18 11.86 -14.33
C GLY A 57 0.24 10.79 -13.77
N ASP A 58 0.77 9.66 -13.30
CA ASP A 58 -0.06 8.62 -12.67
C ASP A 58 -0.51 9.04 -11.26
N VAL A 59 -1.74 8.65 -10.91
CA VAL A 59 -2.30 8.84 -9.58
C VAL A 59 -2.29 7.52 -8.82
N TYR A 60 -1.46 7.47 -7.77
CA TYR A 60 -1.37 6.34 -6.87
C TYR A 60 -2.23 6.61 -5.64
N ARG A 61 -3.20 5.73 -5.40
CA ARG A 61 -4.09 5.81 -4.25
C ARG A 61 -3.87 4.63 -3.33
N PHE A 62 -3.78 4.94 -2.04
CA PHE A 62 -3.72 3.98 -0.95
C PHE A 62 -4.95 4.22 -0.07
N GLU A 63 -5.84 3.23 0.03
CA GLU A 63 -7.08 3.30 0.79
C GLU A 63 -7.13 2.17 1.82
N LEU A 64 -7.49 2.49 3.07
CA LEU A 64 -7.79 1.45 4.06
C LEU A 64 -9.13 0.80 3.69
N ALA A 65 -9.11 -0.51 3.48
CA ALA A 65 -10.27 -1.31 3.11
C ALA A 65 -10.33 -2.58 3.95
N ASN A 66 -11.45 -3.31 3.86
CA ASN A 66 -11.68 -4.61 4.49
C ASN A 66 -12.32 -5.60 3.50
N TYR A 67 -12.16 -6.91 3.73
CA TYR A 67 -12.69 -7.99 2.87
C TYR A 67 -13.43 -9.08 3.65
#